data_AF-A0A2M7CPA5-F1
#
_entry.id   AF-A0A2M7CPA5-F1
#
_cell.length_a   1.000
_cell.length_b   1.000
_cell.length_c   1.000
_cell.angle_alpha   90.00
_cell.angle_beta   90.00
_cell.angle_gamma   90.00
#
_symmetry.space_group_name_H-M   'P 1'
#
loop_
_entity.id
_entity.type
_entity.pdbx_description
1 polymer ?
#
loop_
_entity_poly.entity_id
_entity_poly.type
_entity_poly.pdbx_seq_one_letter_code
_entity_poly.pdbx_strand_id
1 'polypeptide(L)'
;MLAFGLVAVLLACSFPASIPANPFGPTGTPSATLAPTATATSTPTPTPSPVIRIASGDRALFDGDYDRARAEYRQAYDQSADPETRVESLWGLART
;
A
#
# COMPACT_ATOMS: atom_id res chain seq x y z
N MET A 1 24.62 -21.05 -26.60
CA MET A 1 23.31 -21.69 -26.89
C MET A 1 22.15 -21.18 -26.02
N LEU A 2 22.39 -20.36 -24.98
CA LEU A 2 21.31 -19.80 -24.14
C LEU A 2 20.67 -18.53 -24.73
N ALA A 3 21.43 -17.75 -25.52
CA ALA A 3 20.94 -16.52 -26.15
C ALA A 3 19.90 -16.76 -27.26
N PHE A 4 19.95 -17.90 -27.95
CA PHE A 4 19.01 -18.22 -29.03
C PHE A 4 17.59 -18.51 -28.51
N GLY A 5 17.46 -19.07 -27.30
CA GLY A 5 16.16 -19.35 -26.68
C GLY A 5 15.42 -18.10 -26.20
N LEU A 6 16.16 -17.07 -25.76
CA LEU A 6 15.58 -15.82 -25.26
C LEU A 6 14.89 -15.01 -26.38
N VAL A 7 15.44 -15.03 -27.59
CA VAL A 7 14.88 -14.31 -28.74
C VAL A 7 13.55 -14.93 -29.19
N ALA A 8 13.40 -16.26 -29.12
CA ALA A 8 12.19 -16.96 -29.54
C ALA A 8 10.96 -16.65 -28.66
N VAL A 9 11.16 -16.40 -27.36
CA VAL A 9 10.06 -16.10 -26.40
C VAL A 9 9.47 -14.71 -26.64
N LEU A 10 10.27 -13.75 -27.12
CA LEU A 10 9.84 -12.36 -27.31
C LEU A 10 8.90 -12.18 -28.52
N LEU A 11 8.91 -13.09 -29.50
CA LEU A 11 8.03 -13.01 -30.69
C LEU A 11 6.60 -13.54 -30.45
N ALA A 12 6.35 -14.27 -29.35
CA ALA A 12 5.03 -14.84 -29.08
C ALA A 12 4.00 -13.81 -28.60
N CYS A 13 4.45 -12.72 -27.96
CA CYS A 13 3.57 -11.71 -27.37
C CYS A 13 2.97 -10.72 -28.39
N SER A 14 3.32 -10.81 -29.67
CA SER A 14 2.85 -9.88 -30.70
C SER A 14 1.83 -10.49 -31.66
N PHE A 15 1.16 -11.59 -31.30
CA PHE A 15 0.18 -12.26 -32.17
C PHE A 15 -1.20 -11.58 -32.07
N PRO A 16 -1.67 -10.84 -33.10
CA PRO A 16 -2.99 -10.24 -33.08
C PRO A 16 -4.06 -11.30 -33.35
N ALA A 17 -4.71 -11.78 -32.30
CA ALA A 17 -5.88 -12.64 -32.40
C ALA A 17 -7.06 -11.84 -33.02
N SER A 18 -7.16 -11.88 -34.35
CA SER A 18 -8.19 -11.20 -35.12
C SER A 18 -9.43 -12.10 -35.19
N ILE A 19 -10.36 -11.95 -34.24
CA ILE A 19 -11.63 -12.70 -34.24
C ILE A 19 -12.70 -11.83 -34.93
N PRO A 20 -13.37 -12.30 -36.00
CA PRO A 20 -14.49 -11.58 -36.59
C PRO A 20 -15.72 -11.65 -35.66
N ALA A 21 -16.31 -10.48 -35.38
CA ALA A 21 -17.55 -10.38 -34.60
C ALA A 21 -18.75 -10.84 -35.44
N ASN A 22 -19.50 -11.82 -34.93
CA ASN A 22 -20.72 -12.35 -35.56
C ASN A 22 -21.93 -11.44 -35.23
N PRO A 23 -22.69 -10.91 -36.21
CA PRO A 23 -23.64 -9.81 -35.97
C PRO A 23 -25.09 -10.21 -35.60
N PHE A 24 -25.37 -11.45 -35.17
CA PHE A 24 -26.76 -11.84 -34.85
C PHE A 24 -26.87 -12.66 -33.55
N GLY A 25 -27.64 -12.15 -32.58
CA GLY A 25 -28.02 -12.81 -31.32
C GLY A 25 -29.26 -12.15 -30.67
N PRO A 26 -30.08 -12.89 -29.90
CA PRO A 26 -31.52 -12.65 -29.70
C PRO A 26 -31.93 -11.56 -28.67
N THR A 27 -33.18 -11.14 -28.85
CA THR A 27 -34.03 -10.15 -28.18
C THR A 27 -33.87 -10.02 -26.66
N GLY A 28 -33.67 -8.79 -26.18
CA GLY A 28 -33.51 -8.47 -24.76
C GLY A 28 -34.79 -8.68 -23.94
N THR A 29 -34.72 -9.61 -22.98
CA THR A 29 -35.66 -9.72 -21.86
C THR A 29 -35.28 -8.65 -20.82
N PRO A 30 -36.21 -7.93 -20.17
CA PRO A 30 -35.85 -6.98 -19.12
C PRO A 30 -35.19 -7.73 -17.96
N SER A 31 -33.90 -7.47 -17.78
CA SER A 31 -33.11 -7.99 -16.66
C SER A 31 -33.50 -7.26 -15.38
N ALA A 32 -33.89 -8.00 -14.34
CA ALA A 32 -34.10 -7.44 -13.02
C ALA A 32 -32.76 -6.86 -12.53
N THR A 33 -32.72 -5.53 -12.33
CA THR A 33 -31.55 -4.83 -11.81
C THR A 33 -31.32 -5.26 -10.37
N LEU A 34 -30.22 -5.99 -10.11
CA LEU A 34 -29.78 -6.29 -8.74
C LEU A 34 -29.41 -4.97 -8.05
N ALA A 35 -30.00 -4.74 -6.86
CA ALA A 35 -29.63 -3.58 -6.03
C ALA A 35 -28.14 -3.65 -5.65
N PRO A 36 -27.43 -2.50 -5.59
CA PRO A 36 -26.02 -2.49 -5.22
C PRO A 36 -25.84 -3.06 -3.80
N THR A 37 -25.03 -4.10 -3.68
CA THR A 37 -24.63 -4.67 -2.39
C THR A 37 -23.83 -3.61 -1.64
N ALA A 38 -24.23 -3.29 -0.41
CA ALA A 38 -23.50 -2.37 0.45
C ALA A 38 -22.06 -2.89 0.64
N THR A 39 -21.07 -2.14 0.14
CA THR A 39 -19.66 -2.46 0.34
C THR A 39 -19.32 -2.27 1.81
N ALA A 40 -18.72 -3.29 2.43
CA ALA A 40 -18.24 -3.17 3.81
C ALA A 40 -17.15 -2.09 3.88
N THR A 41 -17.44 -0.96 4.52
CA THR A 41 -16.48 0.10 4.77
C THR A 41 -15.41 -0.41 5.71
N SER A 42 -14.14 -0.43 5.28
CA SER A 42 -13.01 -0.76 6.14
C SER A 42 -12.92 0.26 7.28
N THR A 43 -13.04 -0.19 8.53
CA THR A 43 -12.84 0.67 9.70
C THR A 43 -11.40 1.20 9.70
N PRO A 44 -11.16 2.51 9.85
CA PRO A 44 -9.80 3.02 9.96
C PRO A 44 -9.13 2.41 11.19
N THR A 45 -7.95 1.82 11.01
CA THR A 45 -7.13 1.35 12.12
C THR A 45 -6.82 2.54 13.04
N PRO A 46 -6.99 2.42 14.37
CA PRO A 46 -6.68 3.52 15.27
C PRO A 46 -5.21 3.92 15.10
N THR A 47 -4.99 5.21 14.89
CA THR A 47 -3.63 5.78 14.83
C THR A 47 -3.04 5.67 16.24
N PRO A 48 -1.86 5.03 16.42
CA PRO A 48 -1.29 4.81 17.75
C PRO A 48 -0.96 6.15 18.43
N SER A 49 -1.10 6.16 19.76
CA SER A 49 -0.72 7.29 20.60
C SER A 49 0.75 7.70 20.36
N PRO A 50 1.08 9.00 20.44
CA PRO A 50 2.46 9.49 20.26
C PRO A 50 3.50 8.75 21.12
N VAL A 51 3.16 8.40 22.36
CA VAL A 51 4.05 7.66 23.27
C VAL A 51 4.36 6.25 22.73
N ILE A 52 3.34 5.54 22.25
CA ILE A 52 3.53 4.20 21.63
C ILE A 52 4.35 4.31 20.35
N ARG A 53 4.26 5.45 19.66
CA ARG A 53 5.01 5.71 18.44
C ARG A 53 6.50 5.95 18.70
N ILE A 54 6.87 6.58 19.82
CA ILE A 54 8.27 6.66 20.27
C ILE A 54 8.84 5.24 20.47
N ALA A 55 8.08 4.35 21.12
CA ALA A 55 8.49 2.96 21.30
C ALA A 55 8.64 2.19 19.96
N SER A 56 7.79 2.48 18.96
CA SER A 56 7.96 1.96 17.59
C SER A 56 9.27 2.46 16.97
N GLY A 57 9.58 3.75 17.14
CA GLY A 57 10.86 4.34 16.73
C GLY A 57 12.06 3.70 17.41
N ASP A 58 11.98 3.45 18.72
CA ASP A 58 13.02 2.78 19.51
C ASP A 58 13.29 1.38 19.01
N ARG A 59 12.22 0.65 18.67
CA ARG A 59 12.32 -0.68 18.11
C ARG A 59 12.97 -0.67 16.72
N ALA A 60 12.53 0.24 15.85
CA ALA A 60 13.11 0.40 14.52
C ALA A 60 14.60 0.76 14.59
N LEU A 61 14.97 1.66 15.51
CA LEU A 61 16.37 2.02 15.76
C LEU A 61 17.18 0.81 16.24
N PHE A 62 16.63 0.01 17.15
CA PHE A 62 17.27 -1.22 17.62
C PHE A 62 17.46 -2.25 16.50
N ASP A 63 16.48 -2.38 15.61
CA ASP A 63 16.53 -3.28 14.45
C ASP A 63 17.43 -2.72 13.31
N GLY A 64 17.98 -1.50 13.48
CA GLY A 64 18.87 -0.84 12.51
C GLY A 64 18.15 -0.11 11.36
N ASP A 65 16.83 -0.02 11.41
CA ASP A 65 16.00 0.69 10.43
C ASP A 65 15.88 2.18 10.80
N TYR A 66 16.94 2.93 10.53
CA TYR A 66 17.05 4.35 10.88
C TYR A 66 16.03 5.24 10.16
N ASP A 67 15.68 4.92 8.91
CA ASP A 67 14.70 5.68 8.14
C ASP A 67 13.31 5.58 8.78
N ARG A 68 12.91 4.35 9.14
CA ARG A 68 11.66 4.12 9.86
C ARG A 68 11.68 4.75 11.25
N ALA A 69 12.78 4.62 11.99
CA ALA A 69 12.92 5.24 13.31
C ALA A 69 12.72 6.77 13.25
N ARG A 70 13.39 7.45 12.29
CA ARG A 70 13.22 8.90 12.06
C ARG A 70 11.77 9.27 11.74
N ALA A 71 11.10 8.49 10.89
CA ALA A 71 9.71 8.76 10.52
C ALA A 71 8.78 8.69 11.73
N GLU A 72 8.93 7.65 12.56
CA GLU A 72 8.11 7.43 13.74
C GLU A 72 8.33 8.53 14.80
N TYR A 73 9.58 8.95 15.04
CA TYR A 73 9.87 10.04 15.97
C TYR A 73 9.36 11.40 15.48
N ARG A 74 9.47 11.71 14.17
CA ARG A 74 8.87 12.95 13.61
C ARG A 74 7.36 12.96 13.79
N GLN A 75 6.71 11.85 13.46
CA GLN A 75 5.26 11.73 13.66
C GLN A 75 4.87 11.83 15.13
N ALA A 76 5.65 11.26 16.05
CA ALA A 76 5.40 11.36 17.48
C ALA A 76 5.51 12.81 17.98
N TYR A 77 6.50 13.57 17.47
CA TYR A 77 6.64 14.99 17.74
C TYR A 77 5.45 15.81 17.23
N ASP A 78 5.06 15.60 15.97
CA ASP A 78 4.00 16.36 15.30
C ASP A 78 2.62 16.07 15.91
N GLN A 79 2.38 14.83 16.34
CA GLN A 79 1.08 14.39 16.88
C GLN A 79 0.96 14.61 18.39
N SER A 80 2.06 14.87 19.11
CA SER A 80 2.01 15.13 20.54
C SER A 80 1.71 16.59 20.86
N ALA A 81 0.84 16.81 21.84
CA ALA A 81 0.66 18.11 22.50
C ALA A 81 1.43 18.21 23.83
N ASP A 82 1.91 17.07 24.35
CA ASP A 82 2.65 17.00 25.60
C ASP A 82 4.13 17.38 25.38
N PRO A 83 4.66 18.36 26.13
CA PRO A 83 6.05 18.80 25.98
C PRO A 83 7.07 17.71 26.31
N GLU A 84 6.83 16.81 27.28
CA GLU A 84 7.79 15.75 27.58
C GLU A 84 7.91 14.75 26.42
N THR A 85 6.77 14.28 25.92
CA THR A 85 6.71 13.40 24.75
C THR A 85 7.39 14.03 23.52
N ARG A 86 7.28 15.36 23.33
CA ARG A 86 7.99 16.06 22.27
C ARG A 86 9.50 16.07 22.46
N VAL A 87 9.97 16.28 23.69
CA VAL A 87 11.41 16.25 24.02
C VAL A 87 11.98 14.85 23.80
N GLU A 88 11.27 13.80 24.23
CA GLU A 88 11.66 12.42 23.98
C GLU A 88 11.73 12.11 22.48
N SER A 89 10.76 12.59 21.71
CA SER A 89 10.77 12.44 20.24
C SER A 89 11.97 13.13 19.60
N LEU A 90 12.33 14.34 20.06
CA LEU A 90 13.52 15.07 19.59
C LEU A 90 14.82 14.36 19.98
N TRP A 91 14.87 13.77 21.17
CA TRP A 91 16.01 12.95 21.59
C TRP A 91 16.19 11.74 20.67
N GLY A 92 15.09 11.05 20.34
CA GLY A 92 15.07 9.97 19.35
C GLY A 92 15.62 10.40 17.99
N LEU A 93 15.20 11.57 17.49
CA LEU A 93 15.67 12.13 16.22
C LEU A 93 17.16 12.50 16.20
N ALA A 94 17.71 12.91 17.34
CA ALA A 94 19.11 13.31 17.45
C ALA A 94 20.07 12.11 17.41
N ARG A 95 19.62 10.92 17.82
CA ARG A 95 20.46 9.70 17.89
C ARG A 95 20.32 8.74 16.69
N THR A 96 19.30 8.94 15.84
CA THR A 96 19.14 8.24 14.54
C THR A 96 19.99 8.89 13.46
#